data_AF-A0A7C0WG23-F1
#
_entry.id   AF-A0A7C0WG23-F1
#
_cell.length_a   1.000
_cell.length_b   1.000
_cell.length_c   1.000
_cell.angle_alpha   90.00
_cell.angle_beta   90.00
_cell.angle_gamma   90.00
#
_symmetry.space_group_name_H-M   'P 1'
#
loop_
_entity.id
_entity.type
_entity.pdbx_description
1 polymer ?
#
loop_
_entity_poly.entity_id
_entity_poly.type
_entity_poly.pdbx_seq_one_letter_code
_entity_poly.pdbx_strand_id
1 'polypeptide(L)'
;MQQRSVAGHIKRLLQHSAVYGIGHIVTRSLGFLLLPLYTNTIPTDEFGKAALLFSFLAIMNVIYGYGMDVAFLRYVALQDDVRKQRTLFSTGLISLLVTSLLFSLILMLF
;
A
#
# COMPACT_ATOMS: atom_id res chain seq x y z
N MET A 1 -10.92 36.61 9.14
CA MET A 1 -10.66 35.72 8.00
C MET A 1 -9.15 35.59 7.83
N GLN A 2 -8.58 34.44 8.20
CA GLN A 2 -7.13 34.23 8.20
C GLN A 2 -6.68 33.90 6.77
N GLN A 3 -6.05 34.85 6.07
CA GLN A 3 -5.41 34.60 4.77
C GLN A 3 -4.27 33.60 4.97
N ARG A 4 -4.56 32.31 4.80
CA ARG A 4 -3.53 31.27 4.74
C ARG A 4 -2.89 31.36 3.35
N SER A 5 -1.65 31.85 3.30
CA SER A 5 -0.85 31.98 2.06
C SER A 5 -0.89 30.70 1.21
N VAL A 6 -1.26 30.83 -0.07
CA VAL A 6 -1.31 29.76 -1.07
C VAL A 6 0.04 29.03 -1.17
N ALA A 7 1.14 29.77 -1.05
CA ALA A 7 2.49 29.21 -1.06
C ALA A 7 2.73 28.21 0.09
N GLY A 8 2.13 28.44 1.26
CA GLY A 8 2.22 27.53 2.41
C GLY A 8 1.51 26.20 2.17
N HIS A 9 0.37 26.21 1.47
CA HIS A 9 -0.36 25.00 1.10
C HIS A 9 0.36 24.19 0.03
N ILE A 10 0.89 24.85 -1.01
CA ILE A 10 1.68 24.20 -2.06
C ILE A 10 2.92 23.53 -1.45
N LYS A 11 3.64 24.22 -0.55
CA LYS A 11 4.80 23.64 0.14
C LYS A 11 4.44 22.38 0.94
N ARG A 12 3.34 22.39 1.69
CA ARG A 12 2.87 21.21 2.45
C ARG A 12 2.48 20.07 1.51
N LEU A 13 1.77 20.38 0.42
CA LEU A 13 1.38 19.38 -0.58
C LEU A 13 2.61 18.71 -1.19
N LEU A 14 3.61 19.49 -1.60
CA LEU A 14 4.87 18.97 -2.14
C LEU A 14 5.63 18.13 -1.11
N GLN A 15 5.65 18.52 0.17
CA GLN A 15 6.28 17.72 1.22
C GLN A 15 5.59 16.36 1.40
N HIS A 16 4.25 16.32 1.46
CA HIS A 16 3.52 15.06 1.53
C HIS A 16 3.75 14.21 0.27
N SER A 17 3.61 14.79 -0.92
CA SER A 17 3.85 14.10 -2.19
C SER A 17 5.29 13.59 -2.34
N ALA A 18 6.29 14.31 -1.83
CA ALA A 18 7.68 13.88 -1.86
C ALA A 18 7.90 12.65 -0.97
N VAL A 19 7.33 12.61 0.24
CA VAL A 19 7.47 11.45 1.13
C VAL A 19 6.86 10.19 0.50
N TYR A 20 5.63 10.28 -0.01
CA TYR A 20 4.99 9.14 -0.69
C TYR A 20 5.68 8.77 -2.01
N GLY A 21 6.08 9.77 -2.81
CA GLY A 21 6.74 9.56 -4.10
C GLY A 21 8.13 8.94 -3.97
N ILE A 22 8.95 9.41 -3.02
CA ILE A 22 10.26 8.83 -2.75
C ILE A 22 10.12 7.37 -2.30
N GLY A 23 9.14 7.08 -1.42
CA GLY A 23 8.86 5.70 -1.01
C GLY A 23 8.58 4.79 -2.21
N HIS A 24 7.67 5.20 -3.09
CA HIS A 24 7.36 4.44 -4.31
C HIS A 24 8.56 4.25 -5.25
N ILE A 25 9.35 5.30 -5.46
CA ILE A 25 10.55 5.23 -6.31
C ILE A 25 11.55 4.24 -5.72
N VAL A 26 11.85 4.33 -4.43
CA VAL A 26 12.80 3.42 -3.76
C VAL A 26 12.34 1.96 -3.90
N THR A 27 11.06 1.68 -3.64
CA THR A 27 10.52 0.31 -3.79
C THR A 27 10.66 -0.20 -5.23
N ARG A 28 10.38 0.64 -6.24
CA ARG A 28 10.51 0.24 -7.65
C ARG A 28 11.95 0.09 -8.10
N SER A 29 12.84 0.96 -7.66
CA SER A 29 14.27 0.88 -7.95
C SER A 29 14.90 -0.41 -7.42
N LEU A 30 14.49 -0.88 -6.23
CA LEU A 30 14.96 -2.18 -5.72
C LEU A 30 14.57 -3.32 -6.67
N GLY A 31 13.33 -3.35 -7.16
CA GLY A 31 12.90 -4.36 -8.14
C GLY A 31 13.68 -4.27 -9.46
N PHE A 32 13.95 -3.05 -9.93
CA PHE A 32 14.77 -2.82 -11.12
C PHE A 32 16.22 -3.30 -10.96
N LEU A 33 16.83 -3.04 -9.81
CA LEU A 33 18.19 -3.48 -9.51
C LEU A 33 18.31 -5.00 -9.40
N LEU A 34 17.22 -5.69 -9.03
CA LEU A 34 17.17 -7.15 -9.00
C LEU A 34 16.91 -7.77 -10.38
N LEU A 35 16.55 -6.97 -11.38
CA LEU A 35 16.24 -7.48 -12.72
C LEU A 35 17.42 -8.27 -13.32
N PRO A 36 18.68 -7.77 -13.32
CA PRO A 36 19.81 -8.54 -13.83
C PRO A 36 20.05 -9.82 -13.04
N LEU A 37 19.78 -9.83 -11.74
CA LEU A 37 19.90 -11.05 -10.93
C LEU A 37 18.86 -12.07 -11.38
N TYR A 38 17.59 -11.67 -11.51
CA TYR A 38 16.51 -12.57 -11.91
C TYR A 38 16.69 -13.09 -13.33
N THR A 39 17.05 -12.24 -14.30
CA THR A 39 17.13 -12.65 -15.70
C THR A 39 18.37 -13.48 -16.03
N ASN A 40 19.44 -13.39 -15.24
CA ASN A 40 20.66 -14.18 -15.48
C ASN A 40 20.73 -15.47 -14.64
N THR A 41 19.98 -15.58 -13.54
CA THR A 41 20.03 -16.76 -12.65
C THR A 41 18.78 -17.63 -12.71
N ILE A 42 17.61 -17.08 -13.04
CA ILE A 42 16.34 -17.81 -13.04
C ILE A 42 16.00 -18.27 -14.47
N PRO A 43 15.66 -19.55 -14.68
CA PRO A 43 15.11 -20.04 -15.94
C PRO A 43 13.89 -19.24 -16.40
N THR A 44 13.74 -19.04 -17.70
CA THR A 44 12.65 -18.24 -18.28
C THR A 44 11.26 -18.80 -17.96
N ASP A 45 11.11 -20.12 -17.84
CA ASP A 45 9.84 -20.76 -17.50
C ASP A 45 9.43 -20.51 -16.04
N GLU A 46 10.38 -20.55 -15.11
CA GLU A 46 10.17 -20.21 -13.70
C GLU A 46 9.87 -18.72 -13.52
N PHE A 47 10.58 -17.86 -14.25
CA PHE A 47 10.31 -16.43 -14.25
C PHE A 47 8.90 -16.11 -14.76
N GLY A 48 8.44 -16.81 -15.81
CA GLY A 48 7.06 -16.67 -16.33
C GLY A 48 5.99 -17.04 -15.30
N LYS A 49 6.19 -18.15 -14.56
CA LYS A 49 5.28 -18.55 -13.46
C LYS A 49 5.25 -17.51 -12.35
N ALA A 50 6.42 -17.02 -11.94
CA ALA A 50 6.51 -15.98 -10.91
C ALA A 50 5.83 -14.67 -11.36
N ALA A 51 6.02 -14.25 -12.62
CA ALA A 51 5.39 -13.06 -13.16
C ALA A 51 3.85 -13.17 -13.17
N LEU A 52 3.29 -14.32 -13.53
CA LEU A 52 1.86 -14.60 -13.46
C LEU A 52 1.35 -14.56 -12.02
N LEU A 53 2.06 -15.21 -11.09
CA LEU A 53 1.72 -15.21 -9.68
C LEU A 53 1.72 -13.79 -9.11
N PHE A 54 2.75 -12.98 -9.37
CA PHE A 54 2.81 -11.60 -8.90
C PHE A 54 1.73 -10.71 -9.52
N SER A 55 1.36 -10.94 -10.78
CA SER A 55 0.25 -10.24 -11.43
C SER A 55 -1.08 -10.57 -10.73
N PHE A 56 -1.31 -11.84 -10.43
CA PHE A 56 -2.48 -12.26 -9.66
C PHE A 56 -2.48 -11.67 -8.24
N LEU A 57 -1.34 -11.71 -7.53
CA LEU A 57 -1.18 -11.11 -6.21
C LEU A 57 -1.43 -9.60 -6.22
N ALA A 58 -1.05 -8.89 -7.29
CA ALA A 58 -1.33 -7.46 -7.43
C ALA A 58 -2.85 -7.19 -7.51
N ILE A 59 -3.60 -8.00 -8.26
CA ILE A 59 -5.07 -7.90 -8.32
C ILE A 59 -5.66 -8.26 -6.95
N MET A 60 -5.20 -9.34 -6.33
CA MET A 60 -5.65 -9.75 -5.00
C MET A 60 -5.37 -8.67 -3.96
N ASN A 61 -4.24 -7.96 -4.03
CA ASN A 61 -3.93 -6.86 -3.12
C ASN A 61 -4.96 -5.74 -3.20
N VAL A 62 -5.46 -5.40 -4.40
CA VAL A 62 -6.54 -4.42 -4.55
C VAL A 62 -7.83 -4.91 -3.90
N ILE A 63 -8.17 -6.18 -4.07
CA ILE A 63 -9.40 -6.78 -3.51
C ILE A 63 -9.32 -6.88 -1.98
N TYR A 64 -8.26 -7.51 -1.46
CA TYR A 64 -8.04 -7.73 -0.03
C TYR A 64 -7.73 -6.44 0.72
N GLY A 65 -7.01 -5.51 0.08
CA GLY A 65 -6.64 -4.24 0.66
C GLY A 65 -7.75 -3.20 0.60
N TYR A 66 -8.59 -3.19 -0.44
CA TYR A 66 -9.72 -2.27 -0.66
C TYR A 66 -9.45 -0.77 -0.35
N GLY A 67 -8.18 -0.34 -0.40
CA GLY A 67 -7.74 1.02 -0.06
C GLY A 67 -7.62 1.31 1.45
N MET A 68 -7.62 0.27 2.29
CA MET A 68 -7.58 0.37 3.74
C MET A 68 -6.30 0.98 4.28
N ASP A 69 -5.17 0.72 3.64
CA ASP A 69 -3.86 1.30 3.94
C ASP A 69 -3.87 2.84 3.80
N VAL A 70 -4.37 3.34 2.67
CA VAL A 70 -4.50 4.78 2.40
C VAL A 70 -5.52 5.43 3.32
N ALA A 71 -6.66 4.77 3.55
CA ALA A 71 -7.68 5.26 4.47
C ALA A 71 -7.14 5.35 5.91
N PHE A 72 -6.48 4.30 6.39
CA PHE A 72 -5.88 4.24 7.72
C PHE A 72 -4.88 5.38 7.93
N LEU A 73 -3.92 5.56 7.03
CA LEU A 73 -2.92 6.63 7.13
C LEU A 73 -3.57 8.02 7.11
N ARG A 74 -4.57 8.23 6.26
CA ARG A 74 -5.32 9.50 6.22
C ARG A 74 -6.02 9.77 7.54
N TYR A 75 -6.77 8.81 8.08
CA TYR A 75 -7.54 9.02 9.31
C TYR A 75 -6.65 9.14 10.54
N VAL A 76 -5.55 8.39 10.63
CA VAL A 76 -4.58 8.54 11.72
C VAL A 76 -3.89 9.90 11.69
N ALA A 77 -3.51 10.39 10.50
CA ALA A 77 -2.87 11.70 10.35
C ALA A 77 -3.79 12.88 10.73
N LEU A 78 -5.11 12.67 10.79
CA LEU A 78 -6.09 13.68 11.20
C LEU A 78 -6.42 13.64 12.71
N GLN A 79 -5.87 12.69 13.46
CA GLN A 79 -6.16 12.53 14.89
C GLN A 79 -4.92 12.86 15.72
N ASP A 80 -5.05 13.79 16.67
CA ASP A 80 -3.98 14.12 17.62
C ASP A 80 -4.04 13.27 18.91
N ASP A 81 -5.17 12.60 19.16
CA ASP A 81 -5.38 11.76 20.35
C ASP A 81 -4.87 10.33 20.13
N VAL A 82 -3.82 9.96 20.88
CA VAL A 82 -3.20 8.63 20.87
C VAL A 82 -4.21 7.50 21.12
N ARG A 83 -5.22 7.70 21.99
CA ARG A 83 -6.24 6.68 22.24
C ARG A 83 -7.11 6.43 21.01
N LYS A 84 -7.46 7.49 20.27
CA LYS A 84 -8.22 7.37 19.03
C LYS A 84 -7.39 6.73 17.93
N GLN A 85 -6.10 7.09 17.81
CA GLN A 85 -5.19 6.42 16.88
C GLN A 85 -5.09 4.91 17.15
N ARG A 86 -4.99 4.49 18.41
CA ARG A 86 -4.98 3.07 18.80
C ARG A 86 -6.28 2.36 18.44
N THR A 87 -7.41 3.04 18.60
CA THR A 87 -8.74 2.52 18.25
C THR A 87 -8.87 2.37 16.73
N LEU A 88 -8.40 3.34 15.95
CA LEU A 88 -8.36 3.26 14.49
C LEU A 88 -7.48 2.09 14.01
N PHE A 89 -6.31 1.89 14.64
CA PHE A 89 -5.42 0.77 14.30
C PHE A 89 -6.06 -0.58 14.59
N SER A 90 -6.57 -0.78 15.80
CA SER A 90 -7.21 -2.04 16.19
C SER A 90 -8.45 -2.35 15.33
N THR A 91 -9.32 -1.36 15.14
CA THR A 91 -10.51 -1.51 14.28
C THR A 91 -10.12 -1.82 12.85
N GLY A 92 -9.12 -1.11 12.33
CA GLY A 92 -8.67 -1.31 10.96
C GLY A 92 -8.02 -2.66 10.73
N LEU A 93 -7.20 -3.11 11.67
CA LEU A 93 -6.59 -4.44 11.64
C LEU A 93 -7.64 -5.54 11.72
N ILE A 94 -8.61 -5.43 12.65
CA ILE A 94 -9.69 -6.42 12.77
C ILE A 94 -10.53 -6.45 11.50
N SER A 95 -10.91 -5.29 10.96
CA SER A 95 -11.64 -5.20 9.69
C SER A 95 -10.90 -5.94 8.59
N LEU A 96 -9.61 -5.64 8.40
CA LEU A 96 -8.79 -6.23 7.35
C LEU A 96 -8.62 -7.74 7.53
N LEU A 97 -8.45 -8.21 8.78
CA LEU A 97 -8.39 -9.65 9.07
C LEU A 97 -9.70 -10.36 8.77
N VAL A 98 -10.83 -9.81 9.20
CA VAL A 98 -12.16 -10.40 8.99
C VAL A 98 -12.50 -10.43 7.51
N THR A 99 -12.30 -9.33 6.77
CA THR A 99 -12.57 -9.31 5.32
C THR A 99 -11.63 -10.23 4.57
N SER A 100 -10.35 -10.31 4.97
CA SER A 100 -9.40 -11.25 4.35
C SER A 100 -9.81 -12.71 4.57
N LEU A 101 -10.20 -13.07 5.79
CA LEU A 101 -10.70 -14.42 6.09
C LEU A 101 -11.96 -14.73 5.28
N LEU A 102 -12.88 -13.77 5.18
CA LEU A 102 -14.12 -13.91 4.42
C LEU A 102 -13.85 -14.08 2.92
N PHE A 103 -12.98 -13.26 2.32
CA PHE A 103 -12.61 -13.40 0.91
C PHE A 103 -11.89 -14.73 0.63
N SER A 104 -11.00 -15.16 1.52
CA SER A 104 -10.33 -16.45 1.40
C SER A 104 -11.32 -17.62 1.52
N LEU A 105 -12.30 -17.54 2.42
CA LEU A 105 -13.34 -18.56 2.56
C LEU A 105 -14.20 -18.65 1.29
N ILE A 106 -14.59 -17.50 0.72
CA ILE A 106 -15.31 -17.46 -0.56
C ILE A 106 -14.46 -18.11 -1.65
N LEU A 107 -13.19 -17.74 -1.79
CA LEU A 107 -12.28 -18.33 -2.78
C LEU A 107 -12.05 -19.83 -2.61
N MET A 108 -12.20 -20.38 -1.40
CA MET A 108 -12.09 -21.83 -1.18
C MET A 108 -13.37 -22.59 -1.50
N LEU A 109 -14.52 -21.93 -1.45
CA LEU A 109 -15.84 -22.54 -1.72
C LEU A 109 -16.17 -22.63 -3.22
N PHE A 110 -15.49 -21.84 -4.05
CA PHE A 110 -15.65 -21.79 -5.51
C PHE A 110 -14.39 -22.32 -6.20
#